data_AF-A0A959WJE6-F1
#
_entry.id   AF-A0A959WJE6-F1
#
_cell.length_a   1.000
_cell.length_b   1.000
_cell.length_c   1.000
_cell.angle_alpha   90.00
_cell.angle_beta   90.00
_cell.angle_gamma   90.00
#
_symmetry.space_group_name_H-M   'P 1'
#
loop_
_entity.id
_entity.type
_entity.pdbx_description
1 polymer ?
#
loop_
_entity_poly.entity_id
_entity_poly.type
_entity_poly.pdbx_seq_one_letter_code
_entity_poly.pdbx_strand_id
1 'polypeptide(L)'
;KEYKWSEITRGGGLAEEASYPVYRCLGSLPIHCLVTVLYTEGDDPEFRERFFADPETIYRTALTFVAERFQRFLAAEDSHGVIVLDSRRYEEDDHMRRFFDRIHEEGTEFAELDRIVDGLLLGPSHYSLGLQLADLVVGPTRASQFQGLGPASRSFKALEPNFMRHPDTGKLEGVGLKIFPGKKNEEDRLFPPG
;
A
#
# COMPACT_ATOMS: atom_id res chain seq x y z
N LYS A 1 16.90 10.26 -19.84
CA LYS A 1 16.91 10.88 -18.49
C LYS A 1 15.64 10.39 -17.81
N GLU A 2 15.78 9.46 -16.87
CA GLU A 2 14.67 8.82 -16.17
C GLU A 2 14.12 9.82 -15.14
N TYR A 3 12.81 10.06 -15.14
CA TYR A 3 12.18 10.96 -14.18
C TYR A 3 11.47 10.10 -13.14
N LYS A 4 11.97 10.07 -11.91
CA LYS A 4 11.21 9.50 -10.79
C LYS A 4 10.08 10.45 -10.44
N TRP A 5 8.84 9.95 -10.37
CA TRP A 5 7.67 10.76 -10.01
C TRP A 5 7.77 11.39 -8.62
N SER A 6 8.52 10.76 -7.71
CA SER A 6 8.86 11.30 -6.39
C SER A 6 9.77 12.54 -6.44
N GLU A 7 10.42 12.80 -7.57
CA GLU A 7 11.23 14.01 -7.83
C GLU A 7 10.39 15.12 -8.48
N ILE A 8 9.38 14.78 -9.28
CA ILE A 8 8.45 15.73 -9.93
C ILE A 8 7.58 16.44 -8.88
N THR A 9 7.19 15.74 -7.82
CA THR A 9 6.44 16.30 -6.69
C THR A 9 7.26 17.24 -5.79
N ARG A 10 8.57 17.40 -6.03
CA ARG A 10 9.39 18.47 -5.41
C ARG A 10 9.44 19.76 -6.22
N GLY A 11 8.88 19.78 -7.43
CA GLY A 11 8.77 20.99 -8.26
C GLY A 11 7.61 21.86 -7.80
N GLY A 12 7.82 23.18 -7.70
CA GLY A 12 6.77 24.12 -7.28
C GLY A 12 5.50 24.08 -8.14
N GLY A 13 4.47 24.85 -7.76
CA GLY A 13 3.07 24.70 -8.23
C GLY A 13 2.79 24.57 -9.75
N LEU A 14 3.73 24.94 -10.61
CA LEU A 14 3.66 24.70 -12.07
C LEU A 14 3.80 23.22 -12.46
N ALA A 15 4.64 22.45 -11.76
CA ALA A 15 4.77 21.00 -11.98
C ALA A 15 3.53 20.25 -11.47
N GLU A 16 2.91 20.76 -10.40
CA GLU A 16 1.72 20.18 -9.78
C GLU A 16 0.47 20.35 -10.65
N GLU A 17 0.20 21.55 -11.19
CA GLU A 17 -0.93 21.78 -12.11
C GLU A 17 -0.81 20.93 -13.39
N ALA A 18 0.41 20.71 -13.89
CA ALA A 18 0.64 19.85 -15.04
C ALA A 18 0.39 18.35 -14.73
N SER A 19 0.56 17.94 -13.48
CA SER A 19 0.37 16.54 -13.04
C SER A 19 -1.09 16.18 -12.74
N TYR A 20 -1.92 17.16 -12.37
CA TYR A 20 -3.30 16.92 -11.94
C TYR A 20 -4.19 16.17 -12.96
N PRO A 21 -4.11 16.44 -14.29
CA PRO A 21 -4.84 15.64 -15.29
C PRO A 21 -4.51 14.15 -15.25
N VAL A 22 -3.27 13.78 -14.90
CA VAL A 22 -2.86 12.37 -14.75
C VAL A 22 -3.64 11.74 -13.60
N TYR A 23 -3.69 12.38 -12.44
CA TYR A 23 -4.44 11.87 -11.29
C TYR A 23 -5.94 11.78 -11.54
N ARG A 24 -6.52 12.73 -12.30
CA ARG A 24 -7.92 12.62 -12.75
C ARG A 24 -8.16 11.43 -13.67
N CYS A 25 -7.24 11.17 -14.58
CA CYS A 25 -7.31 10.00 -15.47
C CYS A 25 -7.24 8.71 -14.65
N LEU A 26 -6.24 8.60 -13.76
CA LEU A 26 -6.10 7.46 -12.85
C LEU A 26 -7.36 7.23 -12.01
N GLY A 27 -7.94 8.32 -11.48
CA GLY A 27 -9.19 8.32 -10.72
C GLY A 27 -10.43 7.78 -11.46
N SER A 28 -10.32 7.59 -12.78
CA SER A 28 -11.38 7.05 -13.64
C SER A 28 -11.12 5.61 -14.09
N LEU A 29 -9.92 5.08 -13.84
CA LEU A 29 -9.57 3.72 -14.21
C LEU A 29 -10.26 2.72 -13.27
N PRO A 30 -10.59 1.50 -13.74
CA PRO A 30 -11.15 0.44 -12.91
C PRO A 30 -10.03 -0.25 -12.09
N ILE A 31 -9.30 0.53 -11.29
CA ILE A 31 -8.25 0.04 -10.40
C ILE A 31 -8.67 0.23 -8.95
N HIS A 32 -8.34 -0.75 -8.12
CA HIS A 32 -8.54 -0.67 -6.67
C HIS A 32 -7.22 -0.35 -5.98
N CYS A 33 -7.24 0.66 -5.13
CA CYS A 33 -6.07 1.11 -4.38
C CYS A 33 -6.12 0.57 -2.95
N LEU A 34 -5.03 -0.08 -2.55
CA LEU A 34 -4.71 -0.47 -1.18
C LEU A 34 -3.38 0.20 -0.82
N VAL A 35 -3.36 1.04 0.22
CA VAL A 35 -2.15 1.74 0.66
C VAL A 35 -1.99 1.58 2.17
N THR A 36 -0.76 1.27 2.57
CA THR A 36 -0.33 1.25 3.96
C THR A 36 0.64 2.40 4.21
N VAL A 37 0.35 3.22 5.22
CA VAL A 37 1.20 4.31 5.70
C VAL A 37 1.76 3.92 7.06
N LEU A 38 3.07 3.78 7.12
CA LEU A 38 3.80 3.43 8.35
C LEU A 38 4.40 4.70 8.99
N TYR A 39 3.94 5.04 10.19
CA TYR A 39 4.55 6.06 11.04
C TYR A 39 5.60 5.39 11.93
N THR A 40 6.84 5.42 11.48
CA THR A 40 7.96 4.71 12.13
C THR A 40 8.54 5.45 13.34
N GLU A 41 8.04 6.66 13.61
CA GLU A 41 8.41 7.47 14.77
C GLU A 41 7.37 7.28 15.87
N GLY A 42 7.83 7.09 17.11
CA GLY A 42 6.95 6.83 18.26
C GLY A 42 7.76 6.48 19.52
N ASP A 43 7.14 6.62 20.69
CA ASP A 43 7.82 6.54 21.99
C ASP A 43 7.87 5.13 22.61
N ASP A 44 7.12 4.16 22.07
CA ASP A 44 7.07 2.78 22.57
C ASP A 44 8.22 1.92 22.00
N PRO A 45 9.23 1.54 22.81
CA PRO A 45 10.39 0.80 22.33
C PRO A 45 10.07 -0.64 21.93
N GLU A 46 9.16 -1.33 22.63
CA GLU A 46 8.79 -2.71 22.31
C GLU A 46 8.04 -2.76 20.98
N PHE A 47 7.16 -1.79 20.76
CA PHE A 47 6.46 -1.64 19.49
C PHE A 47 7.42 -1.38 18.33
N ARG A 48 8.40 -0.48 18.52
CA ARG A 48 9.43 -0.20 17.51
C ARG A 48 10.26 -1.44 17.21
N GLU A 49 10.70 -2.17 18.24
CA GLU A 49 11.46 -3.40 18.04
C GLU A 49 10.65 -4.43 17.24
N ARG A 50 9.36 -4.58 17.54
CA ARG A 50 8.50 -5.55 16.87
C ARG A 50 8.25 -5.24 15.39
N PHE A 51 8.03 -3.97 15.04
CA PHE A 51 7.52 -3.60 13.71
C PHE A 51 8.50 -2.77 12.87
N PHE A 52 9.44 -2.08 13.50
CA PHE A 52 10.26 -1.04 12.88
C PHE A 52 11.74 -1.07 13.31
N ALA A 53 12.26 -2.22 13.77
CA ALA A 53 13.64 -2.34 14.26
C ALA A 53 14.67 -1.91 13.21
N ASP A 54 14.44 -2.30 11.97
CA ASP A 54 15.34 -2.07 10.84
C ASP A 54 14.55 -1.95 9.51
N PRO A 55 15.20 -1.52 8.41
CA PRO A 55 14.53 -1.36 7.11
C PRO A 55 13.86 -2.61 6.55
N GLU A 56 14.40 -3.81 6.80
CA GLU A 56 13.81 -5.08 6.37
C GLU A 56 12.54 -5.37 7.18
N THR A 57 12.58 -5.18 8.49
CA THR A 57 11.42 -5.32 9.39
C THR A 57 10.29 -4.35 9.02
N ILE A 58 10.61 -3.10 8.67
CA ILE A 58 9.64 -2.11 8.16
C ILE A 58 8.97 -2.63 6.88
N TYR A 59 9.76 -3.20 5.97
CA TYR A 59 9.25 -3.65 4.67
C TYR A 59 8.41 -4.92 4.79
N ARG A 60 8.80 -5.85 5.65
CA ARG A 60 8.00 -7.02 6.04
C ARG A 60 6.65 -6.59 6.62
N THR A 61 6.66 -5.65 7.56
CA THR A 61 5.43 -5.09 8.15
C THR A 61 4.51 -4.48 7.08
N ALA A 62 5.07 -3.70 6.15
CA ALA A 62 4.30 -3.13 5.04
C ALA A 62 3.68 -4.22 4.15
N LEU A 63 4.47 -5.22 3.75
CA LEU A 63 4.03 -6.32 2.91
C LEU A 63 2.93 -7.14 3.58
N THR A 64 3.09 -7.49 4.87
CA THR A 64 2.06 -8.20 5.65
C THR A 64 0.73 -7.45 5.59
N PHE A 65 0.71 -6.15 5.88
CA PHE A 65 -0.53 -5.38 5.90
C PHE A 65 -1.18 -5.22 4.52
N VAL A 66 -0.39 -5.14 3.45
CA VAL A 66 -0.93 -5.10 2.09
C VAL A 66 -1.45 -6.47 1.67
N ALA A 67 -0.72 -7.54 1.96
CA ALA A 67 -1.09 -8.92 1.64
C ALA A 67 -2.39 -9.33 2.34
N GLU A 68 -2.53 -9.06 3.64
CA GLU A 68 -3.77 -9.32 4.39
C GLU A 68 -5.00 -8.61 3.77
N ARG A 69 -4.82 -7.39 3.28
CA ARG A 69 -5.89 -6.62 2.63
C ARG A 69 -6.22 -7.13 1.25
N PHE A 70 -5.19 -7.45 0.48
CA PHE A 70 -5.36 -8.00 -0.84
C PHE A 70 -6.03 -9.37 -0.79
N GLN A 71 -5.63 -10.23 0.15
CA GLN A 71 -6.30 -11.48 0.45
C GLN A 71 -7.79 -11.29 0.74
N ARG A 72 -8.15 -10.32 1.60
CA ARG A 72 -9.55 -10.02 1.90
C ARG A 72 -10.32 -9.51 0.69
N PHE A 73 -9.70 -8.70 -0.16
CA PHE A 73 -10.26 -8.28 -1.43
C PHE A 73 -10.56 -9.49 -2.32
N LEU A 74 -9.57 -10.37 -2.51
CA LEU A 74 -9.72 -11.58 -3.31
C LEU A 74 -10.83 -12.50 -2.77
N ALA A 75 -10.95 -12.63 -1.45
CA ALA A 75 -12.03 -13.39 -0.83
C ALA A 75 -13.41 -12.79 -1.11
N ALA A 76 -13.55 -11.46 -1.00
CA ALA A 76 -14.81 -10.78 -1.28
C ALA A 76 -15.22 -10.86 -2.76
N GLU A 77 -14.25 -10.82 -3.67
CA GLU A 77 -14.47 -10.96 -5.11
C GLU A 77 -14.55 -12.42 -5.59
N ASP A 78 -14.44 -13.39 -4.68
CA ASP A 78 -14.29 -14.82 -4.96
C ASP A 78 -13.22 -15.11 -6.05
N SER A 79 -12.07 -14.47 -5.94
CA SER A 79 -11.00 -14.50 -6.92
C SER A 79 -9.68 -15.01 -6.33
N HIS A 80 -8.67 -15.13 -7.19
CA HIS A 80 -7.27 -15.42 -6.86
C HIS A 80 -6.37 -14.34 -7.48
N GLY A 81 -5.21 -14.08 -6.88
CA GLY A 81 -4.34 -12.99 -7.33
C GLY A 81 -2.86 -13.22 -7.05
N VAL A 82 -2.00 -12.44 -7.69
CA VAL A 82 -0.54 -12.48 -7.52
C VAL A 82 -0.05 -11.15 -6.95
N ILE A 83 1.03 -11.18 -6.16
CA ILE A 83 1.72 -9.95 -5.73
C ILE A 83 2.99 -9.77 -6.55
N VAL A 84 3.12 -8.59 -7.16
CA VAL A 84 4.36 -8.12 -7.78
C VAL A 84 4.94 -7.01 -6.90
N LEU A 85 6.18 -7.19 -6.46
CA LEU A 85 6.91 -6.26 -5.61
C LEU A 85 8.09 -5.65 -6.37
N ASP A 86 8.38 -4.37 -6.11
CA ASP A 86 9.52 -3.69 -6.71
C ASP A 86 10.82 -4.29 -6.19
N SER A 87 11.67 -4.75 -7.13
CA SER A 87 12.98 -5.31 -6.85
C SER A 87 13.94 -4.22 -6.38
N ARG A 88 14.68 -4.48 -5.31
CA ARG A 88 15.62 -3.51 -4.72
C ARG A 88 17.05 -3.93 -4.94
N ARG A 89 17.42 -5.10 -4.41
CA ARG A 89 18.75 -5.72 -4.47
C ARG A 89 18.58 -7.23 -4.30
N TYR A 90 19.44 -8.01 -4.94
CA TYR A 90 19.31 -9.47 -4.96
C TYR A 90 19.20 -10.11 -3.57
N GLU A 91 20.00 -9.68 -2.59
CA GLU A 91 19.96 -10.24 -1.23
C GLU A 91 18.67 -9.85 -0.48
N GLU A 92 18.25 -8.59 -0.60
CA GLU A 92 16.99 -8.10 -0.02
C GLU A 92 15.77 -8.82 -0.64
N ASP A 93 15.85 -9.07 -1.94
CA ASP A 93 14.84 -9.77 -2.74
C ASP A 93 14.67 -11.23 -2.29
N ASP A 94 15.76 -11.96 -2.03
CA ASP A 94 15.72 -13.34 -1.51
C ASP A 94 15.12 -13.41 -0.10
N HIS A 95 15.52 -12.48 0.78
CA HIS A 95 14.98 -12.37 2.14
C HIS A 95 13.47 -12.11 2.12
N MET A 96 13.00 -11.27 1.20
CA MET A 96 11.58 -10.95 1.07
C MET A 96 10.77 -12.10 0.47
N ARG A 97 11.32 -12.86 -0.48
CA ARG A 97 10.69 -14.09 -0.98
C ARG A 97 10.49 -15.11 0.13
N ARG A 98 11.56 -15.45 0.86
CA ARG A 98 11.47 -16.41 1.98
C ARG A 98 10.52 -15.95 3.08
N PHE A 99 10.46 -14.65 3.33
CA PHE A 99 9.50 -14.09 4.27
C PHE A 99 8.07 -14.26 3.76
N PHE A 100 7.82 -13.93 2.49
CA PHE A 100 6.50 -14.06 1.89
C PHE A 100 6.03 -15.52 1.84
N ASP A 101 6.90 -16.44 1.41
CA ASP A 101 6.61 -17.88 1.36
C ASP A 101 6.18 -18.39 2.76
N ARG A 102 6.87 -17.95 3.82
CA ARG A 102 6.50 -18.31 5.20
C ARG A 102 5.12 -17.82 5.59
N ILE A 103 4.81 -16.53 5.38
CA ILE A 103 3.49 -15.98 5.75
C ILE A 103 2.36 -16.49 4.83
N HIS A 104 2.72 -16.97 3.63
CA HIS A 104 1.82 -17.62 2.70
C HIS A 104 1.44 -19.03 3.18
N GLU A 105 2.43 -19.81 3.62
CA GLU A 105 2.24 -21.16 4.15
C GLU A 105 1.62 -21.20 5.55
N GLU A 106 2.11 -20.36 6.47
CA GLU A 106 1.72 -20.36 7.89
C GLU A 106 0.54 -19.42 8.19
N GLY A 107 0.21 -18.52 7.25
CA GLY A 107 -0.66 -17.38 7.50
C GLY A 107 0.03 -16.27 8.28
N THR A 108 -0.72 -15.20 8.52
CA THR A 108 -0.33 -14.05 9.35
C THR A 108 -1.06 -14.12 10.70
N GLU A 109 -0.81 -13.16 11.60
CA GLU A 109 -1.59 -13.04 12.85
C GLU A 109 -3.10 -12.83 12.58
N PHE A 110 -3.48 -12.32 11.39
CA PHE A 110 -4.83 -11.85 11.12
C PHE A 110 -5.53 -12.47 9.89
N ALA A 111 -4.83 -13.29 9.09
CA ALA A 111 -5.37 -13.90 7.88
C ALA A 111 -4.52 -15.07 7.36
N GLU A 112 -5.18 -16.10 6.87
CA GLU A 112 -4.60 -17.06 5.90
C GLU A 112 -4.52 -16.39 4.52
N LEU A 113 -3.46 -16.65 3.75
CA LEU A 113 -3.20 -16.01 2.45
C LEU A 113 -3.48 -16.95 1.25
N ASP A 114 -4.47 -17.83 1.39
CA ASP A 114 -4.79 -18.95 0.48
C ASP A 114 -5.26 -18.54 -0.93
N ARG A 115 -5.74 -17.30 -1.11
CA ARG A 115 -6.18 -16.78 -2.43
C ARG A 115 -5.10 -16.03 -3.17
N ILE A 116 -3.98 -15.74 -2.53
CA ILE A 116 -2.79 -15.23 -3.21
C ILE A 116 -2.09 -16.45 -3.81
N VAL A 117 -2.11 -16.57 -5.13
CA VAL A 117 -1.50 -17.69 -5.84
C VAL A 117 -0.06 -17.35 -6.18
N ASP A 118 0.81 -18.37 -6.12
CA ASP A 118 2.25 -18.25 -6.37
C ASP A 118 3.04 -17.49 -5.28
N GLY A 119 4.37 -17.57 -5.36
CA GLY A 119 5.28 -16.82 -4.51
C GLY A 119 5.39 -15.34 -4.90
N LEU A 120 6.23 -14.61 -4.18
CA LEU A 120 6.44 -13.17 -4.42
C LEU A 120 7.17 -12.93 -5.75
N LEU A 121 6.48 -12.30 -6.71
CA LEU A 121 7.07 -11.91 -7.99
C LEU A 121 7.85 -10.59 -7.82
N LEU A 122 9.10 -10.57 -8.28
CA LEU A 122 9.95 -9.39 -8.19
C LEU A 122 10.25 -8.85 -9.59
N GLY A 123 10.02 -7.56 -9.79
CA GLY A 123 10.25 -6.90 -11.07
C GLY A 123 10.82 -5.50 -10.88
N PRO A 124 11.68 -5.01 -11.80
CA PRO A 124 12.10 -3.61 -11.77
C PRO A 124 10.92 -2.70 -12.12
N SER A 125 10.68 -1.66 -11.31
CA SER A 125 9.60 -0.68 -11.51
C SER A 125 9.51 -0.10 -12.93
N HIS A 126 10.63 0.14 -13.62
CA HIS A 126 10.61 0.68 -15.00
C HIS A 126 10.11 -0.30 -16.08
N TYR A 127 9.98 -1.59 -15.77
CA TYR A 127 9.39 -2.60 -16.66
C TYR A 127 7.97 -3.01 -16.26
N SER A 128 7.45 -2.54 -15.12
CA SER A 128 6.10 -2.87 -14.65
C SER A 128 5.22 -1.64 -14.59
N LEU A 129 4.23 -1.60 -15.50
CA LEU A 129 3.18 -0.57 -15.47
C LEU A 129 2.46 -0.55 -14.11
N GLY A 130 2.21 -1.72 -13.51
CA GLY A 130 1.57 -1.83 -12.20
C GLY A 130 2.37 -1.16 -11.09
N LEU A 131 3.70 -1.34 -11.07
CA LEU A 131 4.57 -0.69 -10.08
C LEU A 131 4.61 0.83 -10.29
N GLN A 132 4.63 1.31 -11.54
CA GLN A 132 4.55 2.74 -11.83
C GLN A 132 3.21 3.35 -11.40
N LEU A 133 2.11 2.63 -11.59
CA LEU A 133 0.79 3.04 -11.09
C LEU A 133 0.78 3.11 -9.55
N ALA A 134 1.40 2.14 -8.87
CA ALA A 134 1.52 2.16 -7.42
C ALA A 134 2.29 3.40 -6.92
N ASP A 135 3.40 3.77 -7.57
CA ASP A 135 4.15 4.99 -7.24
C ASP A 135 3.31 6.27 -7.39
N LEU A 136 2.49 6.34 -8.45
CA LEU A 136 1.58 7.46 -8.68
C LEU A 136 0.51 7.56 -7.58
N VAL A 137 0.09 6.45 -6.97
CA VAL A 137 -0.87 6.45 -5.86
C VAL A 137 -0.20 6.82 -4.53
N VAL A 138 0.97 6.25 -4.24
CA VAL A 138 1.65 6.40 -2.94
C VAL A 138 2.08 7.85 -2.68
N GLY A 139 2.57 8.57 -3.68
CA GLY A 139 3.06 9.95 -3.53
C GLY A 139 2.01 10.92 -2.97
N PRO A 140 0.88 11.15 -3.67
CA PRO A 140 -0.21 11.99 -3.19
C PRO A 140 -0.83 11.50 -1.88
N THR A 141 -0.93 10.17 -1.70
CA THR A 141 -1.44 9.59 -0.45
C THR A 141 -0.57 10.00 0.72
N ARG A 142 0.76 9.78 0.64
CA ARG A 142 1.70 10.21 1.66
C ARG A 142 1.61 11.71 1.91
N ALA A 143 1.63 12.53 0.87
CA ALA A 143 1.57 13.98 1.04
C ALA A 143 0.28 14.44 1.73
N SER A 144 -0.88 13.81 1.44
CA SER A 144 -2.14 14.09 2.13
C SER A 144 -2.08 13.79 3.64
N GLN A 145 -1.34 12.75 4.04
CA GLN A 145 -1.24 12.32 5.43
C GLN A 145 -0.25 13.16 6.25
N PHE A 146 0.89 13.54 5.66
CA PHE A 146 1.97 14.22 6.40
C PHE A 146 1.97 15.75 6.27
N GLN A 147 1.36 16.33 5.22
CA GLN A 147 1.48 17.76 4.92
C GLN A 147 0.16 18.55 5.05
N GLY A 148 -0.98 17.88 5.26
CA GLY A 148 -2.28 18.54 5.46
C GLY A 148 -2.89 19.16 4.19
N LEU A 149 -3.76 20.17 4.37
CA LEU A 149 -4.51 20.82 3.28
C LEU A 149 -3.57 21.54 2.30
N GLY A 150 -3.64 21.17 1.01
CA GLY A 150 -2.81 21.73 -0.06
C GLY A 150 -3.00 21.01 -1.40
N PRO A 151 -2.20 21.29 -2.44
CA PRO A 151 -2.29 20.66 -3.77
C PRO A 151 -2.19 19.11 -3.74
N ALA A 152 -1.38 18.54 -2.84
CA ALA A 152 -1.35 17.11 -2.56
C ALA A 152 -2.72 16.53 -2.14
N SER A 153 -3.51 17.30 -1.38
CA SER A 153 -4.90 16.95 -1.04
C SER A 153 -5.78 16.91 -2.29
N ARG A 154 -5.53 17.75 -3.31
CA ARG A 154 -6.28 17.75 -4.57
C ARG A 154 -5.99 16.49 -5.40
N SER A 155 -4.72 16.10 -5.52
CA SER A 155 -4.33 14.88 -6.24
C SER A 155 -4.81 13.62 -5.53
N PHE A 156 -4.71 13.57 -4.20
CA PHE A 156 -5.27 12.47 -3.41
C PHE A 156 -6.79 12.37 -3.58
N LYS A 157 -7.54 13.48 -3.48
CA LYS A 157 -9.00 13.50 -3.71
C LYS A 157 -9.41 12.99 -5.08
N ALA A 158 -8.57 13.19 -6.11
CA ALA A 158 -8.84 12.65 -7.44
C ALA A 158 -8.70 11.12 -7.48
N LEU A 159 -7.82 10.54 -6.66
CA LEU A 159 -7.59 9.09 -6.55
C LEU A 159 -8.50 8.41 -5.51
N GLU A 160 -9.01 9.16 -4.54
CA GLU A 160 -9.83 8.63 -3.43
C GLU A 160 -10.97 7.70 -3.86
N PRO A 161 -11.67 7.92 -5.00
CA PRO A 161 -12.70 7.00 -5.48
C PRO A 161 -12.20 5.58 -5.79
N ASN A 162 -10.92 5.42 -6.11
CA ASN A 162 -10.31 4.13 -6.42
C ASN A 162 -9.89 3.36 -5.18
N PHE A 163 -9.81 4.00 -4.02
CA PHE A 163 -9.47 3.29 -2.80
C PHE A 163 -10.59 2.36 -2.38
N MET A 164 -10.21 1.17 -1.93
CA MET A 164 -11.18 0.23 -1.39
C MET A 164 -11.87 0.81 -0.15
N ARG A 165 -13.17 0.54 -0.04
CA ARG A 165 -14.01 0.96 1.06
C ARG A 165 -14.76 -0.22 1.63
N HIS A 166 -15.09 -0.13 2.92
CA HIS A 166 -15.97 -1.09 3.54
C HIS A 166 -17.30 -1.14 2.78
N PRO A 167 -17.80 -2.32 2.38
CA PRO A 167 -19.03 -2.43 1.58
C PRO A 167 -20.24 -1.85 2.30
N ASP A 168 -20.38 -2.12 3.60
CA ASP A 168 -21.52 -1.62 4.38
C ASP A 168 -21.35 -0.19 4.91
N THR A 169 -20.18 0.14 5.49
CA THR A 169 -19.98 1.43 6.17
C THR A 169 -19.39 2.53 5.27
N GLY A 170 -18.87 2.19 4.09
CA GLY A 170 -18.17 3.13 3.21
C GLY A 170 -16.84 3.66 3.75
N LYS A 171 -16.38 3.18 4.92
CA LYS A 171 -15.13 3.59 5.56
C LYS A 171 -13.92 3.27 4.66
N LEU A 172 -13.06 4.26 4.49
CA LEU A 172 -11.77 4.14 3.79
C LEU A 172 -10.65 3.68 4.75
N GLU A 173 -10.60 4.32 5.92
CA GLU A 173 -9.59 4.04 6.95
C GLU A 173 -9.73 2.59 7.45
N GLY A 174 -8.59 1.93 7.63
CA GLY A 174 -8.53 0.51 8.00
C GLY A 174 -8.75 -0.45 6.84
N VAL A 175 -9.39 0.01 5.75
CA VAL A 175 -9.69 -0.74 4.53
C VAL A 175 -8.67 -0.47 3.43
N GLY A 176 -8.97 0.45 2.51
CA GLY A 176 -8.10 0.83 1.40
C GLY A 176 -6.94 1.71 1.84
N LEU A 177 -7.06 2.38 2.99
CA LEU A 177 -5.99 3.16 3.60
C LEU A 177 -5.71 2.67 5.03
N LYS A 178 -4.60 1.96 5.21
CA LYS A 178 -4.11 1.55 6.52
C LYS A 178 -3.10 2.55 7.05
N ILE A 179 -3.39 3.13 8.20
CA ILE A 179 -2.43 3.91 8.97
C ILE A 179 -1.94 3.05 10.13
N PHE A 180 -0.61 2.95 10.29
CA PHE A 180 -0.01 2.16 11.35
C PHE A 180 1.26 2.82 11.93
N PRO A 181 1.39 2.96 13.26
CA PRO A 181 0.34 2.78 14.26
C PRO A 181 -0.83 3.74 13.99
N GLY A 182 -2.05 3.22 14.12
CA GLY A 182 -3.29 3.99 14.03
C GLY A 182 -4.10 3.81 15.31
N LYS A 183 -5.24 4.52 15.43
CA LYS A 183 -6.21 4.19 16.48
C LYS A 183 -6.69 2.76 16.25
N LYS A 184 -6.56 1.88 17.26
CA LYS A 184 -7.17 0.55 17.22
C LYS A 184 -8.69 0.72 17.21
N ASN A 185 -9.35 0.43 16.10
CA ASN A 185 -10.80 0.22 16.06
C ASN A 185 -11.06 -1.25 15.75
N GLU A 186 -11.70 -1.96 16.68
CA GLU A 186 -12.16 -3.34 16.44
C GLU A 186 -13.20 -3.41 15.31
N GLU A 187 -13.90 -2.29 15.06
CA GLU A 187 -14.88 -2.10 13.98
C GLU A 187 -14.26 -1.94 12.58
N ASP A 188 -12.94 -1.74 12.46
CA ASP A 188 -12.28 -1.66 11.13
C ASP A 188 -12.06 -3.06 10.53
N ARG A 189 -12.56 -4.11 11.20
CA ARG A 189 -12.69 -5.46 10.65
C ARG A 189 -13.77 -5.44 9.56
N LEU A 190 -13.32 -5.33 8.32
CA LEU A 190 -14.12 -5.39 7.08
C LEU A 190 -15.21 -6.45 7.03
N PHE A 191 -15.01 -7.59 7.70
CA PHE A 191 -15.94 -8.71 7.71
C PHE A 191 -15.82 -9.44 9.06
N PRO A 192 -16.89 -10.09 9.56
CA PRO A 192 -16.82 -10.90 10.77
C PRO A 192 -15.73 -11.97 10.65
N PRO A 193 -15.08 -12.36 11.77
CA PRO A 193 -14.18 -13.50 11.74
C PRO A 193 -14.95 -14.72 11.23
N GLY A 194 -14.41 -15.37 10.19
CA GLY A 194 -14.85 -16.68 9.72
C GLY A 194 -14.52 -17.77 10.74
#